data_AF-A0A7R9ZXP2-F1
#
_entry.id   AF-A0A7R9ZXP2-F1
#
_cell.length_a   1.000
_cell.length_b   1.000
_cell.length_c   1.000
_cell.angle_alpha   90.00
_cell.angle_beta   90.00
_cell.angle_gamma   90.00
#
_symmetry.space_group_name_H-M   'P 1'
#
loop_
_entity.id
_entity.type
_entity.pdbx_description
1 polymer ?
#
loop_
_entity_poly.entity_id
_entity_poly.type
_entity_poly.pdbx_seq_one_letter_code
_entity_poly.pdbx_strand_id
1 'polypeptide(L)'
;VHVLLDRPMQLETTLTLNIRGGKPIRLQIIATAMVPNIEFIEDEIEFGQLTLGAMATAPISLKNSSAVDGTLYVNLQPYPEFVLSLVEDKPEGKDDEPDYDPTAMQPLTMQQYQLAIGAVTSAMAGGSGNAIKAGAIIGQGGSPVA
;
A
#
# COMPACT_ATOMS: atom_id res chain seq x y z
N VAL A 1 -11.33 36.57 14.48
CA VAL A 1 -11.03 36.13 15.86
C VAL A 1 -10.72 34.64 15.77
N HIS A 2 -9.45 34.26 15.84
CA HIS A 2 -9.06 32.85 15.96
C HIS A 2 -8.95 32.54 17.45
N VAL A 3 -9.79 31.64 17.95
CA VAL A 3 -9.69 31.14 19.32
C VAL A 3 -8.93 29.83 19.23
N LEU A 4 -7.77 29.76 19.88
CA LEU A 4 -7.07 28.50 20.09
C LEU A 4 -7.68 27.82 21.32
N LEU A 5 -8.07 26.57 21.15
CA LEU A 5 -8.61 25.74 22.22
C LEU A 5 -7.56 24.69 22.55
N ASP A 6 -6.99 24.81 23.74
CA ASP A 6 -5.90 23.97 24.27
C ASP A 6 -6.42 22.80 25.11
N ARG A 7 -7.73 22.80 25.43
CA ARG A 7 -8.38 21.78 26.24
C ARG A 7 -9.81 21.53 25.75
N PRO A 8 -10.35 20.33 25.98
CA PRO A 8 -11.75 20.04 25.73
C PRO A 8 -12.65 21.03 26.49
N MET A 9 -13.67 21.57 25.82
CA MET A 9 -14.63 22.47 26.46
C MET A 9 -15.99 22.45 25.80
N GLN A 10 -17.01 22.80 26.56
CA GLN A 10 -18.36 23.04 26.06
C GLN A 10 -18.60 24.54 25.99
N LEU A 11 -19.01 25.02 24.81
CA LEU A 11 -19.40 26.40 24.58
C LEU A 11 -20.91 26.48 24.44
N GLU A 12 -21.52 27.34 25.24
CA GLU A 12 -22.94 27.62 25.17
C GLU A 12 -23.16 29.10 24.85
N THR A 13 -23.97 29.37 23.84
CA THR A 13 -24.35 30.74 23.49
C THR A 13 -25.79 30.78 23.00
N THR A 14 -26.42 31.95 23.05
CA THR A 14 -27.77 32.15 22.55
C THR A 14 -27.78 33.20 21.46
N LEU A 15 -28.10 32.79 20.24
CA LEU A 15 -28.35 33.69 19.13
C LEU A 15 -29.77 34.25 19.26
N THR A 16 -29.88 35.56 19.46
CA THR A 16 -31.17 36.24 19.51
C THR A 16 -31.45 36.95 18.18
N LEU A 17 -32.51 36.53 17.50
CA LEU A 17 -32.97 37.05 16.23
C LEU A 17 -34.13 38.03 16.47
N ASN A 18 -33.92 39.31 16.17
CA ASN A 18 -34.97 40.32 16.25
C ASN A 18 -35.67 40.44 14.89
N ILE A 19 -36.92 39.99 14.81
CA ILE A 19 -37.74 40.07 13.59
C ILE A 19 -38.64 41.31 13.69
N ARG A 20 -38.61 42.17 12.66
CA ARG A 20 -39.44 43.39 12.62
C ARG A 20 -40.92 43.02 12.66
N GLY A 21 -41.66 43.61 13.60
CA GLY A 21 -43.10 43.36 13.77
C GLY A 21 -43.44 42.02 14.44
N GLY A 22 -42.45 41.26 14.90
CA GLY A 22 -42.62 39.98 15.58
C GLY A 22 -41.94 39.92 16.95
N LYS A 23 -42.11 38.78 17.64
CA LYS A 23 -41.37 38.50 18.88
C LYS A 23 -39.95 38.05 18.56
N PRO A 24 -38.93 38.44 19.35
CA PRO A 24 -37.59 37.92 19.20
C PRO A 24 -37.52 36.40 19.35
N ILE A 25 -36.76 35.73 18.48
CA ILE A 25 -36.50 34.29 18.54
C ILE A 25 -35.14 34.08 19.20
N ARG A 26 -35.04 33.15 20.16
CA ARG A 26 -33.78 32.78 20.82
C ARG A 26 -33.41 31.36 20.41
N LEU A 27 -32.23 31.21 19.81
CA LEU A 27 -31.66 29.92 19.42
C LEU A 27 -30.50 29.61 20.36
N GLN A 28 -30.62 28.53 21.13
CA GLN A 28 -29.50 28.02 21.93
C GLN A 28 -28.54 27.25 21.02
N ILE A 29 -27.26 27.59 21.12
CA ILE A 29 -26.17 26.96 20.39
C ILE A 29 -25.26 26.34 21.44
N ILE A 30 -25.07 25.02 21.34
CA ILE A 30 -24.15 24.25 22.17
C ILE A 30 -23.11 23.66 21.23
N ALA A 31 -21.83 23.89 21.53
CA ALA A 31 -20.72 23.32 20.78
C ALA A 31 -19.77 22.61 21.74
N THR A 32 -19.34 21.41 21.37
CA THR A 32 -18.32 20.67 22.11
C THR A 32 -17.02 20.75 21.34
N ALA A 33 -16.04 21.42 21.93
CA ALA A 33 -14.68 21.44 21.41
C ALA A 33 -13.91 20.24 21.96
N MET A 34 -13.31 19.48 21.05
CA MET A 34 -12.44 18.36 21.37
C MET A 34 -11.03 18.66 20.89
N VAL A 35 -10.04 18.24 21.68
CA VAL A 35 -8.61 18.41 21.36
C VAL A 35 -8.01 17.02 21.16
N PRO A 36 -7.20 16.81 20.10
CA PRO A 36 -6.53 15.55 19.89
C PRO A 36 -5.59 15.20 21.04
N ASN A 37 -5.58 13.94 21.47
CA ASN A 37 -4.67 13.45 22.48
C ASN A 37 -3.80 12.34 21.89
N ILE A 38 -2.57 12.69 21.50
CA ILE A 38 -1.60 11.78 20.89
C ILE A 38 -0.47 11.56 21.90
N GLU A 39 -0.23 10.30 22.24
CA GLU A 39 0.75 9.89 23.24
C GLU A 39 1.73 8.88 22.62
N PHE A 40 2.99 8.91 23.07
CA PHE A 40 3.95 7.83 22.82
C PHE A 40 3.60 6.67 23.74
N ILE A 41 3.66 5.44 23.22
CA ILE A 41 3.41 4.24 24.02
C ILE A 41 4.65 3.90 24.85
N GLU A 42 5.84 4.13 24.30
CA GLU A 42 7.11 3.88 24.96
C GLU A 42 7.54 5.09 25.80
N ASP A 43 7.92 4.85 27.07
CA ASP A 43 8.40 5.90 27.98
C ASP A 43 9.86 6.30 27.68
N GLU A 44 10.67 5.33 27.24
CA GLU A 44 12.09 5.50 26.94
C GLU A 44 12.47 4.72 25.67
N ILE A 45 13.45 5.24 24.93
CA ILE A 45 13.97 4.61 23.71
C ILE A 45 15.41 4.16 23.97
N GLU A 46 15.61 2.85 24.05
CA GLU A 46 16.92 2.25 24.25
C GLU A 46 17.56 1.82 22.93
N PHE A 47 18.66 2.48 22.55
CA PHE A 47 19.44 2.10 21.36
C PHE A 47 20.59 1.12 21.67
N GLY A 48 20.82 0.82 22.97
CA GLY A 48 21.90 -0.04 23.42
C GLY A 48 23.30 0.57 23.22
N GLN A 49 24.30 -0.29 23.00
CA GLN A 49 25.69 0.16 22.78
C GLN A 49 25.91 0.44 21.29
N LEU A 50 26.13 1.72 20.94
CA LEU A 50 26.58 2.12 19.61
C LEU A 50 28.06 2.46 19.59
N THR A 51 28.71 2.09 18.50
CA THR A 51 30.08 2.52 18.18
C THR A 51 30.06 3.79 17.34
N LEU A 52 31.19 4.51 17.30
CA LEU A 52 31.29 5.77 16.58
C LEU A 52 31.07 5.53 15.07
N GLY A 53 30.10 6.25 14.50
CA GLY A 53 29.68 6.11 13.10
C GLY A 53 28.60 5.05 12.85
N ALA A 54 28.21 4.27 13.86
CA ALA A 54 27.06 3.38 13.76
C ALA A 54 25.74 4.16 13.85
N MET A 55 24.71 3.66 13.17
CA MET A 55 23.34 4.16 13.26
C MET A 55 22.45 3.02 13.75
N ALA A 56 21.49 3.34 14.60
CA ALA A 56 20.46 2.41 15.05
C ALA A 56 19.09 3.06 14.88
N THR A 57 18.10 2.23 14.56
CA THR A 57 16.70 2.64 14.42
C THR A 57 15.91 1.88 15.46
N ALA A 58 15.09 2.61 16.22
CA ALA A 58 14.14 2.03 17.16
C ALA A 58 12.72 2.36 16.68
N PRO A 59 11.81 1.37 16.60
CA PRO A 59 10.42 1.65 16.33
C PRO A 59 9.79 2.38 17.52
N ILE A 60 8.95 3.35 17.22
CA ILE A 60 8.15 4.09 18.21
C ILE A 60 6.68 4.02 17.81
N SER A 61 5.82 3.83 18.80
CA SER A 61 4.40 3.68 18.58
C SER A 61 3.66 4.90 19.13
N LEU A 62 2.77 5.45 18.32
CA LEU A 62 1.94 6.58 18.70
C LEU A 62 0.49 6.14 18.81
N LYS A 63 -0.19 6.58 19.86
CA LYS A 63 -1.61 6.31 20.08
C LYS A 63 -2.39 7.60 20.17
N ASN A 64 -3.36 7.78 19.27
CA ASN A 64 -4.39 8.80 19.44
C ASN A 64 -5.54 8.24 20.28
N SER A 65 -5.76 8.77 21.48
CA SER A 65 -6.84 8.36 22.39
C SER A 65 -8.08 9.27 22.31
N SER A 66 -8.08 10.26 21.42
CA SER A 66 -9.21 11.17 21.21
C SER A 66 -10.13 10.69 20.09
N ALA A 67 -11.37 11.21 20.05
CA ALA A 67 -12.33 10.90 18.99
C ALA A 67 -12.15 11.75 17.72
N VAL A 68 -11.11 12.58 17.65
CA VAL A 68 -10.82 13.46 16.53
C VAL A 68 -9.42 13.17 15.98
N ASP A 69 -9.24 13.37 14.69
CA ASP A 69 -7.93 13.25 14.08
C ASP A 69 -7.00 14.35 14.60
N GLY A 70 -5.74 13.99 14.84
CA GLY A 70 -4.71 14.92 15.32
C GLY A 70 -3.55 15.02 14.33
N THR A 71 -2.84 16.14 14.40
CA THR A 71 -1.59 16.36 13.66
C THR A 71 -0.47 16.61 14.65
N LEU A 72 0.57 15.79 14.57
CA LEU A 72 1.75 15.91 15.43
C LEU A 72 2.83 16.70 14.70
N TYR A 73 3.35 17.74 15.35
CA TYR A 73 4.53 18.48 14.90
C TYR A 73 5.70 18.15 15.81
N VAL A 74 6.71 17.48 15.26
CA VAL A 74 7.92 17.11 15.99
C VAL A 74 9.07 18.00 15.56
N ASN A 75 9.70 18.69 16.52
CA ASN A 75 10.87 19.52 16.26
C ASN A 75 12.14 18.83 16.79
N LEU A 76 12.92 18.25 15.88
CA LEU A 76 14.21 17.63 16.17
C LEU A 76 15.41 18.53 15.84
N GLN A 77 15.20 19.81 15.49
CA GLN A 77 16.31 20.73 15.21
C GLN A 77 17.35 20.83 16.35
N PRO A 78 16.96 20.77 17.64
CA PRO A 78 17.94 20.76 18.74
C PRO A 78 18.76 19.47 18.84
N TYR A 79 18.35 18.41 18.14
CA TYR A 79 18.87 17.05 18.25
C TYR A 79 19.27 16.51 16.85
N PRO A 80 20.33 17.06 16.23
CA PRO A 80 20.71 16.76 14.84
C PRO A 80 21.11 15.30 14.59
N GLU A 81 21.44 14.55 15.63
CA GLU A 81 21.77 13.12 15.59
C GLU A 81 20.54 12.22 15.48
N PHE A 82 19.33 12.75 15.67
CA PHE A 82 18.08 12.00 15.58
C PHE A 82 17.28 12.39 14.33
N VAL A 83 16.71 11.36 13.70
CA VAL A 83 15.81 11.50 12.55
C VAL A 83 14.60 10.63 12.78
N LEU A 84 13.42 11.15 12.41
CA LEU A 84 12.16 10.43 12.49
C LEU A 84 11.67 10.13 11.08
N SER A 85 11.38 8.86 10.82
CA SER A 85 10.85 8.37 9.55
C SER A 85 9.60 7.53 9.80
N LEU A 86 8.63 7.62 8.91
CA LEU A 86 7.48 6.71 8.93
C LEU A 86 7.95 5.33 8.49
N VAL A 87 7.57 4.30 9.26
CA VAL A 87 7.80 2.91 8.85
C VAL A 87 6.81 2.61 7.73
N GLU A 88 7.32 2.20 6.57
CA GLU A 88 6.47 1.66 5.51
C GLU A 88 6.05 0.25 5.92
N ASP A 89 4.74 0.06 6.16
CA ASP A 89 4.18 -1.29 6.28
C ASP A 89 4.31 -1.97 4.93
N LYS A 90 5.39 -2.74 4.76
CA LYS A 90 5.51 -3.65 3.62
C LYS A 90 4.43 -4.72 3.80
N PRO A 91 3.46 -4.88 2.88
CA PRO A 91 2.43 -5.89 3.05
C PRO A 91 3.11 -7.26 3.07
N GLU A 92 3.12 -7.91 4.23
CA GLU A 92 3.47 -9.32 4.36
C GLU A 92 2.48 -10.12 3.51
N GLY A 93 2.93 -10.62 2.35
CA GLY A 93 2.06 -11.41 1.48
C GLY A 93 2.28 -11.32 -0.03
N LYS A 94 3.39 -10.74 -0.50
CA LYS A 94 3.92 -11.09 -1.82
C LYS A 94 5.40 -11.37 -1.66
N ASP A 95 5.71 -12.65 -1.45
CA ASP A 95 6.96 -13.17 -1.98
C ASP A 95 6.96 -12.77 -3.47
N ASP A 96 7.85 -11.86 -3.85
CA ASP A 96 8.22 -11.68 -5.25
C ASP A 96 8.97 -12.95 -5.67
N GLU A 97 8.28 -14.08 -5.69
CA GLU A 97 8.69 -15.22 -6.49
C GLU A 97 8.27 -14.85 -7.90
N PRO A 98 9.20 -14.47 -8.80
CA PRO A 98 8.86 -14.54 -10.20
C PRO A 98 8.50 -16.00 -10.45
N ASP A 99 7.28 -16.28 -10.93
CA ASP A 99 6.93 -17.53 -11.61
C ASP A 99 7.91 -17.70 -12.79
N TYR A 100 9.12 -18.16 -12.50
CA TYR A 100 10.12 -18.49 -13.49
C TYR A 100 9.75 -19.87 -14.00
N ASP A 101 8.98 -19.91 -15.09
CA ASP A 101 8.75 -21.14 -15.84
C ASP A 101 10.02 -21.47 -16.65
N PRO A 102 10.85 -22.46 -16.23
CA PRO A 102 12.08 -22.80 -16.94
C PRO A 102 11.82 -23.38 -18.34
N THR A 103 10.56 -23.72 -18.67
CA THR A 103 10.19 -24.23 -19.99
C THR A 103 9.95 -23.13 -21.02
N ALA A 104 9.74 -21.88 -20.57
CA ALA A 104 9.52 -20.73 -21.46
C ALA A 104 10.80 -20.25 -22.18
N MET A 105 12.00 -20.67 -21.75
CA MET A 105 13.28 -20.29 -22.36
C MET A 105 13.95 -21.44 -23.16
N GLN A 106 13.16 -22.28 -23.84
CA GLN A 106 13.78 -23.26 -24.74
C GLN A 106 14.19 -22.62 -26.07
N PRO A 107 15.47 -22.71 -26.48
CA PRO A 107 15.90 -22.19 -27.77
C PRO A 107 15.22 -22.98 -28.89
N LEU A 108 14.50 -22.28 -29.76
CA LEU A 108 13.88 -22.89 -30.94
C LEU A 108 14.98 -23.42 -31.87
N THR A 109 14.83 -24.67 -32.31
CA THR A 109 15.67 -25.19 -33.38
C THR A 109 15.32 -24.51 -34.71
N MET A 110 16.29 -24.38 -35.62
CA MET A 110 16.06 -23.79 -36.95
C MET A 110 14.92 -24.46 -37.73
N GLN A 111 14.69 -25.76 -37.50
CA GLN A 111 13.60 -26.51 -38.12
C GLN A 111 12.23 -26.11 -37.56
N GLN A 112 12.12 -25.93 -36.23
CA GLN A 112 10.89 -25.45 -35.59
C GLN A 112 10.55 -24.01 -35.99
N TYR A 113 11.55 -23.14 -36.14
CA TYR A 113 11.35 -21.77 -36.62
C TYR A 113 10.76 -21.72 -38.03
N GLN A 114 11.27 -22.55 -38.94
CA GLN A 114 10.76 -22.63 -40.32
C GLN A 114 9.31 -23.14 -40.38
N LEU A 115 8.95 -24.11 -39.52
CA LEU A 115 7.57 -24.60 -39.40
C LEU A 115 6.61 -23.53 -38.85
N ALA A 116 7.04 -22.76 -37.85
CA ALA A 116 6.23 -21.68 -37.27
C ALA A 116 5.97 -20.55 -38.27
N ILE A 117 6.99 -20.13 -39.03
CA ILE A 117 6.85 -19.12 -40.08
C ILE A 117 5.96 -19.66 -41.23
N GLY A 118 6.12 -20.93 -41.62
CA GLY A 118 5.32 -21.56 -42.66
C GLY A 118 3.83 -21.61 -42.34
N ALA A 119 3.46 -21.86 -41.08
CA ALA A 119 2.07 -21.88 -40.62
C ALA A 119 1.40 -20.50 -40.62
N VAL A 120 2.15 -19.41 -40.41
CA VAL A 120 1.61 -18.04 -40.45
C VAL A 120 1.30 -17.61 -41.89
N THR A 121 2.08 -18.08 -42.87
CA THR A 121 1.88 -17.72 -44.28
C THR A 121 0.69 -18.43 -44.96
N SER A 122 0.22 -19.56 -44.43
CA SER A 122 -0.97 -20.25 -44.95
C SER A 122 -2.29 -19.69 -44.37
N ALA A 123 -2.25 -19.02 -43.22
CA ALA A 123 -3.45 -18.46 -42.58
C ALA A 123 -3.92 -17.11 -43.16
N MET A 124 -3.07 -16.39 -43.92
CA MET A 124 -3.44 -15.11 -44.54
C MET A 124 -3.86 -15.18 -46.02
N ALA A 125 -3.87 -16.38 -46.63
CA ALA A 125 -4.32 -16.59 -48.00
C ALA A 125 -5.55 -17.51 -48.06
N GLY A 126 -6.74 -16.91 -47.87
CA GLY A 126 -7.99 -17.36 -48.51
C GLY A 126 -8.66 -18.67 -48.03
N GLY A 127 -9.75 -18.52 -47.27
CA GLY A 127 -11.05 -19.17 -47.49
C GLY A 127 -11.18 -20.71 -47.56
N SER A 128 -12.06 -21.23 -46.69
CA SER A 128 -12.94 -22.41 -46.87
C SER A 128 -12.29 -23.81 -46.89
N GLY A 129 -12.52 -24.60 -45.84
CA GLY A 129 -12.43 -26.07 -45.91
C GLY A 129 -12.23 -26.78 -44.58
N ASN A 130 -12.91 -27.91 -44.41
CA ASN A 130 -13.04 -28.71 -43.18
C ASN A 130 -11.73 -29.23 -42.54
N ALA A 131 -11.87 -29.48 -41.24
CA ALA A 131 -11.01 -30.23 -40.31
C ALA A 131 -10.23 -31.43 -40.89
N ILE A 132 -9.01 -31.64 -40.37
CA ILE A 132 -8.51 -32.99 -40.04
C ILE A 132 -7.90 -32.96 -38.64
N LYS A 133 -8.44 -33.85 -37.81
CA LYS A 133 -8.04 -34.24 -36.46
C LYS A 133 -7.37 -35.62 -36.57
N ALA A 134 -6.52 -35.96 -35.60
CA ALA A 134 -5.87 -37.27 -35.35
C ALA A 134 -4.68 -37.61 -36.28
N GLY A 135 -3.65 -38.35 -35.86
CA GLY A 135 -3.41 -39.17 -34.67
C GLY A 135 -2.06 -39.90 -34.82
N ALA A 136 -1.67 -40.64 -33.78
CA ALA A 136 -0.38 -41.30 -33.55
C ALA A 136 0.13 -42.32 -34.62
N ILE A 137 1.46 -42.48 -34.70
CA ILE A 137 2.26 -43.62 -35.24
C ILE A 137 3.59 -43.60 -34.44
N ILE A 138 4.02 -44.50 -33.55
CA ILE A 138 4.27 -45.97 -33.51
C ILE A 138 5.33 -46.50 -34.50
N GLY A 139 6.46 -46.99 -33.97
CA GLY A 139 7.44 -47.90 -34.61
C GLY A 139 8.84 -47.69 -33.99
N GLN A 140 9.36 -48.48 -33.04
CA GLN A 140 9.64 -49.93 -32.88
C GLN A 140 10.95 -50.41 -33.54
N GLY A 141 11.81 -51.04 -32.69
CA GLY A 141 12.92 -51.97 -33.01
C GLY A 141 14.30 -51.38 -32.70
N GLY A 142 15.12 -51.83 -31.73
CA GLY A 142 15.55 -53.18 -31.27
C GLY A 142 17.10 -53.13 -31.25
N SER A 143 17.90 -53.59 -30.28
CA SER A 143 17.95 -54.89 -29.60
C SER A 143 19.00 -54.88 -28.43
N PRO A 144 19.13 -55.97 -27.63
CA PRO A 144 19.54 -55.95 -26.20
C PRO A 144 20.95 -56.51 -25.89
N VAL A 145 21.42 -56.33 -24.64
CA VAL A 145 22.41 -57.20 -23.97
C VAL A 145 22.07 -57.35 -22.47
N ALA A 146 22.01 -58.63 -22.04
CA ALA A 146 21.88 -59.20 -20.69
C ALA A 146 20.48 -59.23 -20.05
#